data_AF-A0A1A8MYL4-F1
#
_entry.id   AF-A0A1A8MYL4-F1
#
_cell.length_a   1.000
_cell.length_b   1.000
_cell.length_c   1.000
_cell.angle_alpha   90.00
_cell.angle_beta   90.00
_cell.angle_gamma   90.00
#
_symmetry.space_group_name_H-M   'P 1'
#
loop_
_entity.id
_entity.type
_entity.pdbx_description
1 polymer ?
#
loop_
_entity_poly.entity_id
_entity_poly.type
_entity_poly.pdbx_seq_one_letter_code
_entity_poly.pdbx_strand_id
1 'polypeptide(L)'
;IWYNLLRGLSKVAVIVNAFVIAFTSDFIPRLVYQYAYSPDSTMHGFVNHTLSYFNVSDFQKGTAPLEPMHLHYKVQICRYKDYREPPWSSTPYDLSKEFWAILAVRLAFVIVFQNVVMLMSDFVDWLIPDIPKDISLQIHKEKILMVELFMKEEQGKRLAVQDNHNQEACTSPSSDDQSPSRPRSHSVIHSKASW
;
A
#
# COMPACT_ATOMS: atom_id res chain seq x y z
N ILE A 1 15.46 8.46 -6.07
CA ILE A 1 14.58 8.33 -7.26
C ILE A 1 14.28 6.86 -7.60
N TRP A 2 15.29 6.02 -7.79
CA TRP A 2 15.13 4.59 -8.16
C TRP A 2 14.32 3.77 -7.16
N TYR A 3 14.49 3.97 -5.85
CA TYR A 3 13.71 3.26 -4.83
C TYR A 3 12.20 3.53 -4.96
N ASN A 4 11.79 4.77 -5.22
CA ASN A 4 10.39 5.12 -5.42
C ASN A 4 9.81 4.47 -6.68
N LEU A 5 10.63 4.36 -7.74
CA LEU A 5 10.23 3.68 -8.97
C LEU A 5 10.04 2.17 -8.75
N LEU A 6 10.99 1.51 -8.08
CA LEU A 6 10.89 0.09 -7.75
C LEU A 6 9.70 -0.20 -6.85
N ARG A 7 9.46 0.64 -5.84
CA ARG A 7 8.29 0.53 -4.96
C ARG A 7 6.98 0.69 -5.73
N GLY A 8 6.91 1.64 -6.67
CA GLY A 8 5.77 1.80 -7.56
C GLY A 8 5.55 0.59 -8.46
N LEU A 9 6.63 0.09 -9.08
CA LEU A 9 6.57 -1.09 -9.96
C LEU A 9 6.08 -2.33 -9.22
N SER A 10 6.53 -2.56 -7.99
CA SER A 10 6.05 -3.67 -7.15
C SER A 10 4.55 -3.62 -6.91
N LYS A 11 3.99 -2.44 -6.58
CA LYS A 11 2.53 -2.30 -6.35
C LYS A 11 1.73 -2.48 -7.65
N VAL A 12 2.23 -1.98 -8.78
CA VAL A 12 1.59 -2.17 -10.11
C VAL A 12 1.66 -3.64 -10.56
N ALA A 13 2.79 -4.32 -10.33
CA ALA A 13 2.95 -5.72 -10.69
C ALA A 13 1.91 -6.63 -10.01
N VAL A 14 1.57 -6.35 -8.75
CA VAL A 14 0.50 -7.08 -8.04
C VAL A 14 -0.84 -6.91 -8.76
N ILE A 15 -1.18 -5.69 -9.17
CA ILE A 15 -2.43 -5.41 -9.89
C ILE A 15 -2.47 -6.20 -11.21
N VAL A 16 -1.39 -6.10 -12.01
CA VAL A 16 -1.32 -6.79 -13.30
C VAL A 16 -1.44 -8.31 -13.15
N ASN A 17 -0.74 -8.90 -12.18
CA ASN A 17 -0.84 -10.34 -11.91
C ASN A 17 -2.25 -10.76 -11.51
N ALA A 18 -2.96 -9.94 -10.73
CA ALA A 18 -4.36 -10.20 -10.39
C ALA A 18 -5.25 -10.24 -11.65
N PHE A 19 -5.07 -9.28 -12.56
CA PHE A 19 -5.80 -9.24 -13.83
C PHE A 19 -5.46 -10.43 -14.74
N VAL A 20 -4.20 -10.84 -14.80
CA VAL A 20 -3.78 -12.04 -15.54
C VAL A 20 -4.53 -13.27 -15.00
N ILE A 21 -4.50 -13.50 -13.69
CA ILE A 21 -5.20 -14.64 -13.09
C ILE A 21 -6.73 -14.56 -13.32
N ALA A 22 -7.33 -13.38 -13.26
CA ALA A 22 -8.78 -13.24 -13.41
C ALA A 22 -9.26 -13.40 -14.86
N PHE A 23 -8.56 -12.79 -15.83
CA PHE A 23 -9.05 -12.64 -17.20
C PHE A 23 -8.41 -13.60 -18.19
N THR A 24 -7.12 -13.94 -18.03
CA THR A 24 -6.45 -14.84 -18.99
C THR A 24 -6.55 -16.30 -18.57
N SER A 25 -6.67 -16.57 -17.26
CA SER A 25 -6.85 -17.94 -16.77
C SER A 25 -8.31 -18.40 -16.84
N ASP A 26 -8.50 -19.70 -17.07
CA ASP A 26 -9.79 -20.37 -16.92
C ASP A 26 -10.12 -20.71 -15.44
N PHE A 27 -9.35 -20.21 -14.48
CA PHE A 27 -9.54 -20.49 -13.05
C PHE A 27 -10.92 -20.04 -12.56
N ILE A 28 -11.28 -18.77 -12.76
CA ILE A 28 -12.56 -18.20 -12.30
C ILE A 28 -13.78 -18.90 -12.92
N PRO A 29 -13.89 -19.05 -14.26
CA PRO A 29 -15.05 -19.73 -14.84
C PRO A 29 -15.17 -21.19 -14.40
N ARG A 30 -14.06 -21.92 -14.19
CA ARG A 30 -14.09 -23.29 -13.66
C ARG A 30 -14.60 -23.33 -12.22
N LEU A 31 -14.14 -22.40 -11.37
CA LEU A 31 -14.60 -22.29 -9.99
C LEU A 31 -16.09 -21.96 -9.93
N VAL A 32 -16.54 -20.99 -10.72
CA VAL A 32 -17.96 -20.61 -10.82
C VAL A 32 -18.80 -21.78 -11.30
N TYR A 33 -18.36 -22.50 -12.35
CA TYR A 33 -19.05 -23.70 -12.83
C TYR A 33 -19.19 -24.76 -11.74
N GLN A 34 -18.08 -25.09 -11.08
CA GLN A 34 -18.05 -26.12 -10.05
C GLN A 34 -18.93 -25.79 -8.86
N TYR A 35 -19.01 -24.51 -8.45
CA TYR A 35 -19.75 -24.10 -7.27
C TYR A 35 -21.23 -23.77 -7.54
N ALA A 36 -21.54 -23.16 -8.68
CA ALA A 36 -22.89 -22.65 -8.96
C ALA A 36 -23.70 -23.55 -9.92
N TYR A 37 -23.04 -24.33 -10.78
CA TYR A 37 -23.71 -25.05 -11.87
C TYR A 37 -23.50 -26.57 -11.86
N SER A 38 -22.44 -27.06 -11.21
CA SER A 38 -22.14 -28.50 -11.16
C SER A 38 -23.02 -29.20 -10.12
N PRO A 39 -23.81 -30.22 -10.51
CA PRO A 39 -24.67 -30.95 -9.57
C PRO A 39 -23.86 -31.78 -8.56
N ASP A 40 -22.71 -32.30 -8.98
CA ASP A 40 -21.86 -33.20 -8.18
C ASP A 40 -20.53 -32.53 -7.77
N SER A 41 -20.40 -31.20 -7.96
CA SER A 41 -19.13 -30.47 -7.80
C SER A 41 -17.97 -31.05 -8.62
N THR A 42 -18.27 -31.78 -9.70
CA THR A 42 -17.28 -32.30 -10.64
C THR A 42 -17.10 -31.37 -11.83
N MET A 43 -15.99 -31.52 -12.55
CA MET A 43 -15.73 -30.79 -13.79
C MET A 43 -16.42 -31.40 -15.02
N HIS A 44 -17.24 -32.44 -14.84
CA HIS A 44 -17.95 -33.08 -15.93
C HIS A 44 -18.94 -32.09 -16.55
N GLY A 45 -18.91 -31.96 -17.87
CA GLY A 45 -19.80 -31.05 -18.59
C GLY A 45 -19.31 -29.60 -18.72
N PHE A 46 -18.21 -29.21 -18.07
CA PHE A 46 -17.68 -27.84 -18.13
C PHE A 46 -17.46 -27.35 -19.58
N VAL A 47 -16.83 -28.17 -20.42
CA VAL A 47 -16.60 -27.81 -21.82
C VAL A 47 -17.92 -27.60 -22.58
N ASN A 48 -18.92 -28.45 -22.34
CA ASN A 48 -20.23 -28.29 -22.96
C ASN A 48 -20.98 -27.06 -22.45
N HIS A 49 -20.71 -26.61 -21.23
CA HIS A 49 -21.29 -25.39 -20.66
C HIS A 49 -20.61 -24.12 -21.19
N THR A 50 -19.27 -24.12 -21.28
CA THR A 50 -18.48 -22.96 -21.75
C THR A 50 -18.57 -22.73 -23.27
N LEU A 51 -19.13 -23.68 -24.02
CA LEU A 51 -19.24 -23.58 -25.47
C LEU A 51 -20.65 -23.13 -25.90
N SER A 52 -20.73 -21.99 -26.58
CA SER A 52 -21.96 -21.48 -27.20
C SER A 52 -22.24 -22.14 -28.56
N TYR A 53 -23.51 -22.24 -28.92
CA TYR A 53 -23.97 -22.79 -30.19
C TYR A 53 -24.06 -21.69 -31.27
N PHE A 54 -23.58 -21.99 -32.47
CA PHE A 54 -23.67 -21.12 -33.65
C PHE A 54 -24.29 -21.87 -34.82
N ASN A 55 -25.36 -21.34 -35.42
CA ASN A 55 -25.92 -21.91 -36.65
C ASN A 55 -25.10 -21.42 -37.85
N VAL A 56 -24.55 -22.36 -38.62
CA VAL A 56 -23.73 -22.05 -39.81
C VAL A 56 -24.54 -21.27 -40.87
N SER A 57 -25.86 -21.36 -40.86
CA SER A 57 -26.72 -20.59 -41.77
C SER A 57 -26.70 -19.08 -41.49
N ASP A 58 -26.28 -18.67 -40.29
CA ASP A 58 -26.32 -17.26 -39.85
C ASP A 58 -25.00 -16.51 -40.15
N PHE A 59 -24.10 -17.11 -40.93
CA PHE A 59 -22.93 -16.41 -41.43
C PHE A 59 -23.34 -15.23 -42.33
N GLN A 60 -22.65 -14.10 -42.16
CA GLN A 60 -22.80 -12.98 -43.07
C GLN A 60 -22.35 -13.38 -44.49
N LYS A 61 -22.97 -12.76 -45.50
CA LYS A 61 -22.65 -13.05 -46.90
C LYS A 61 -21.15 -12.81 -47.15
N GLY A 62 -20.43 -13.85 -47.56
CA GLY A 62 -19.00 -13.79 -47.86
C GLY A 62 -18.05 -14.06 -46.70
N THR A 63 -18.53 -14.27 -45.47
CA THR A 63 -17.68 -14.63 -44.30
C THR A 63 -17.68 -16.13 -43.98
N ALA A 64 -18.46 -16.92 -44.74
CA ALA A 64 -18.49 -18.37 -44.58
C ALA A 64 -17.13 -19.00 -44.95
N PRO A 65 -16.77 -20.14 -44.34
CA PRO A 65 -15.53 -20.84 -44.69
C PRO A 65 -15.50 -21.22 -46.17
N LEU A 66 -14.34 -21.04 -46.82
CA LEU A 66 -14.12 -21.35 -48.24
C LEU A 66 -14.34 -22.84 -48.55
N GLU A 67 -14.06 -23.71 -47.59
CA GLU A 67 -14.23 -25.17 -47.68
C GLU A 67 -15.19 -25.70 -46.60
N PRO A 68 -16.52 -25.53 -46.75
CA PRO A 68 -17.50 -25.97 -45.76
C PRO A 68 -17.62 -27.50 -45.63
N MET A 69 -16.95 -28.26 -46.51
CA MET A 69 -16.94 -29.73 -46.57
C MET A 69 -15.58 -30.35 -46.21
N HIS A 70 -14.69 -29.59 -45.56
CA HIS A 70 -13.35 -30.08 -45.19
C HIS A 70 -13.40 -31.40 -44.38
N LEU A 71 -14.48 -31.59 -43.60
CA LEU A 71 -14.66 -32.76 -42.75
C LEU A 71 -15.44 -33.92 -43.41
N HIS A 72 -15.65 -33.88 -44.73
CA HIS A 72 -16.42 -34.86 -45.52
C HIS A 72 -17.92 -34.93 -45.19
N TYR A 73 -18.44 -34.01 -44.36
CA TYR A 73 -19.87 -33.89 -44.07
C TYR A 73 -20.28 -32.44 -43.84
N LYS A 74 -21.58 -32.16 -44.00
CA LYS A 74 -22.15 -30.82 -43.80
C LYS A 74 -22.29 -30.50 -42.31
N VAL A 75 -21.55 -29.51 -41.82
CA VAL A 75 -21.73 -28.97 -40.48
C VAL A 75 -22.89 -27.98 -40.48
N GLN A 76 -23.91 -28.23 -39.65
CA GLN A 76 -25.06 -27.33 -39.48
C GLN A 76 -24.90 -26.39 -38.30
N ILE A 77 -24.29 -26.89 -37.21
CA ILE A 77 -24.08 -26.15 -35.97
C ILE A 77 -22.62 -26.28 -35.56
N CYS A 78 -22.00 -25.13 -35.28
CA CYS A 78 -20.65 -25.03 -34.73
C CYS A 78 -20.70 -24.62 -33.26
N ARG A 79 -19.63 -24.90 -32.52
CA ARG A 79 -19.47 -24.46 -31.13
C ARG A 79 -18.25 -23.57 -30.99
N TYR A 80 -18.36 -22.49 -30.23
CA TYR A 80 -17.26 -21.55 -29.98
C TYR A 80 -17.21 -21.18 -28.49
N LYS A 81 -16.03 -20.80 -28.01
CA LYS A 81 -15.80 -20.46 -26.61
C LYS A 81 -16.32 -19.05 -26.31
N ASP A 82 -17.57 -18.97 -25.87
CA ASP A 82 -18.21 -17.74 -25.41
C ASP A 82 -19.44 -18.09 -24.55
N TYR A 83 -19.98 -17.13 -23.81
CA TYR A 83 -21.21 -17.27 -23.00
C TYR A 83 -22.34 -16.47 -23.64
N ARG A 84 -22.96 -17.03 -24.67
CA ARG A 84 -24.05 -16.42 -25.43
C ARG A 84 -25.27 -17.32 -25.47
N GLU A 85 -26.42 -16.69 -25.62
CA GLU A 85 -27.69 -17.38 -25.76
C GLU A 85 -27.74 -18.18 -27.07
N PRO A 86 -28.30 -19.41 -27.05
CA PRO A 86 -28.34 -20.27 -28.22
C PRO A 86 -29.30 -19.74 -29.29
N PRO A 87 -29.18 -20.21 -30.55
CA PRO A 87 -29.97 -19.69 -31.67
C PRO A 87 -31.49 -19.93 -31.57
N TRP A 88 -31.93 -20.85 -30.71
CA TRP A 88 -33.35 -21.13 -30.44
C TRP A 88 -33.91 -20.35 -29.23
N SER A 89 -33.09 -19.51 -28.59
CA SER A 89 -33.53 -18.62 -27.50
C SER A 89 -34.31 -17.43 -28.05
N SER A 90 -35.06 -16.73 -27.20
CA SER A 90 -35.78 -15.49 -27.55
C SER A 90 -34.85 -14.36 -28.00
N THR A 91 -33.60 -14.38 -27.54
CA THR A 91 -32.55 -13.39 -27.81
C THR A 91 -31.30 -14.11 -28.33
N PRO A 92 -31.30 -14.59 -29.58
CA PRO A 92 -30.22 -15.41 -30.11
C PRO A 92 -28.91 -14.61 -30.21
N TYR A 93 -27.79 -15.24 -29.84
CA TYR A 93 -26.44 -14.67 -29.90
C TYR A 93 -26.12 -13.49 -28.97
N ASP A 94 -27.08 -13.05 -28.16
CA ASP A 94 -26.83 -12.04 -27.12
C ASP A 94 -26.02 -12.61 -25.95
N LEU A 95 -25.35 -11.72 -25.21
CA LEU A 95 -24.58 -12.10 -24.02
C LEU A 95 -25.51 -12.69 -22.95
N SER A 96 -25.21 -13.89 -22.48
CA SER A 96 -26.01 -14.56 -21.47
C SER A 96 -25.80 -13.94 -20.08
N LYS A 97 -26.72 -14.21 -19.15
CA LYS A 97 -26.58 -13.82 -17.73
C LYS A 97 -25.32 -14.42 -17.09
N GLU A 98 -24.92 -15.61 -17.55
CA GLU A 98 -23.72 -16.30 -17.09
C GLU A 98 -22.45 -15.51 -17.39
N PHE A 99 -22.38 -14.86 -18.56
CA PHE A 99 -21.27 -13.98 -18.93
C PHE A 99 -21.09 -12.88 -17.88
N TRP A 100 -22.17 -12.18 -17.54
CA TRP A 100 -22.17 -11.09 -16.58
C TRP A 100 -21.85 -11.56 -15.17
N ALA A 101 -22.36 -12.73 -14.76
CA ALA A 101 -22.04 -13.34 -13.48
C ALA A 101 -20.54 -13.67 -13.37
N ILE A 102 -19.96 -14.31 -14.38
CA ILE A 102 -18.53 -14.64 -14.41
C ILE A 102 -17.69 -13.36 -14.42
N LEU A 103 -18.09 -12.34 -15.18
CA LEU A 103 -17.41 -11.04 -15.20
C LEU A 103 -17.43 -10.37 -13.81
N ALA A 104 -18.58 -10.37 -13.14
CA ALA A 104 -18.69 -9.82 -11.79
C ALA A 104 -17.78 -10.56 -10.80
N VAL A 105 -17.74 -11.89 -10.86
CA VAL A 105 -16.85 -12.70 -10.02
C VAL A 105 -15.38 -12.44 -10.33
N ARG A 106 -15.00 -12.28 -11.61
CA ARG A 106 -13.62 -11.90 -12.00
C ARG A 106 -13.21 -10.57 -11.38
N LEU A 107 -14.07 -9.56 -11.44
CA LEU A 107 -13.80 -8.25 -10.85
C LEU A 107 -13.71 -8.31 -9.32
N ALA A 108 -14.63 -9.04 -8.68
CA ALA A 108 -14.59 -9.25 -7.23
C ALA A 108 -13.30 -9.96 -6.79
N PHE A 109 -12.87 -10.98 -7.53
CA PHE A 109 -11.61 -11.68 -7.28
C PHE A 109 -10.40 -10.73 -7.36
N VAL A 110 -10.32 -9.87 -8.38
CA VAL A 110 -9.23 -8.90 -8.50
C VAL A 110 -9.17 -7.99 -7.28
N ILE A 111 -10.32 -7.48 -6.82
CA ILE A 111 -10.39 -6.62 -5.64
C ILE A 111 -9.90 -7.37 -4.40
N VAL A 112 -10.42 -8.58 -4.15
CA VAL A 112 -10.03 -9.38 -2.97
C VAL A 112 -8.54 -9.73 -3.02
N PHE A 113 -8.04 -10.22 -4.15
CA PHE A 113 -6.63 -10.58 -4.34
C PHE A 113 -5.72 -9.38 -4.11
N GLN A 114 -6.05 -8.22 -4.69
CA GLN A 114 -5.30 -6.99 -4.50
C GLN A 114 -5.25 -6.60 -3.02
N ASN A 115 -6.39 -6.61 -2.31
CA ASN A 115 -6.43 -6.27 -0.90
C ASN A 115 -5.59 -7.24 -0.06
N VAL A 116 -5.72 -8.55 -0.27
CA VAL A 116 -4.94 -9.56 0.47
C VAL A 116 -3.44 -9.40 0.24
N VAL A 117 -3.01 -9.28 -1.02
CA VAL A 117 -1.57 -9.15 -1.33
C VAL A 117 -1.01 -7.82 -0.85
N MET A 118 -1.77 -6.72 -0.96
CA MET A 118 -1.35 -5.43 -0.40
C MET A 118 -1.20 -5.51 1.11
N LEU A 119 -2.18 -6.07 1.83
CA LEU A 119 -2.12 -6.25 3.27
C LEU A 119 -0.94 -7.12 3.70
N MET A 120 -0.67 -8.22 2.99
CA MET A 120 0.49 -9.07 3.26
C MET A 120 1.80 -8.33 3.01
N SER A 121 1.87 -7.52 1.95
CA SER A 121 3.05 -6.70 1.67
C SER A 121 3.29 -5.67 2.77
N ASP A 122 2.22 -5.00 3.21
CA ASP A 122 2.30 -3.99 4.26
C ASP A 122 2.60 -4.62 5.64
N PHE A 123 2.14 -5.85 5.88
CA PHE A 123 2.51 -6.65 7.05
C PHE A 123 4.00 -7.02 7.05
N VAL A 124 4.58 -7.37 5.89
CA VAL A 124 6.01 -7.65 5.77
C VAL A 124 6.83 -6.38 6.00
N ASP A 125 6.42 -5.24 5.43
CA ASP A 125 7.04 -3.93 5.67
C ASP A 125 6.97 -3.54 7.17
N TRP A 126 5.91 -3.95 7.89
CA TRP A 126 5.79 -3.74 9.34
C TRP A 126 6.67 -4.69 10.17
N LEU A 127 6.80 -5.95 9.75
CA LEU A 127 7.55 -6.98 10.49
C LEU A 127 9.07 -6.74 10.43
N ILE A 128 9.57 -6.23 9.31
CA ILE A 128 11.00 -5.96 9.12
C ILE A 128 11.25 -4.48 9.45
N PRO A 129 11.75 -4.14 10.65
CA PRO A 129 12.09 -2.77 10.95
C PRO A 129 13.16 -2.27 9.98
N ASP A 130 12.90 -1.14 9.32
CA ASP A 130 13.79 -0.51 8.33
C ASP A 130 15.21 -0.23 8.87
N ILE A 131 15.39 -0.21 10.20
CA ILE A 131 16.67 0.02 10.86
C ILE A 131 17.05 -1.21 11.71
N PRO A 132 18.14 -1.92 11.39
CA PRO A 132 18.63 -3.01 12.22
C PRO A 132 19.07 -2.48 13.59
N LYS A 133 18.80 -3.27 14.65
CA LYS A 133 19.03 -2.88 16.06
C LYS A 133 20.45 -2.39 16.33
N ASP A 134 21.45 -2.95 15.66
CA ASP A 134 22.87 -2.59 15.86
C ASP A 134 23.19 -1.13 15.50
N ILE A 135 22.59 -0.60 14.43
CA ILE A 135 22.81 0.78 13.99
C ILE A 135 22.09 1.75 14.94
N SER A 136 20.89 1.40 15.40
CA SER A 136 20.17 2.22 16.39
C SER A 136 20.93 2.36 17.71
N LEU A 137 21.66 1.31 18.10
CA LEU A 137 22.43 1.26 19.34
C LEU A 137 23.74 2.03 19.23
N GLN A 138 24.42 1.98 18.07
CA GLN A 138 25.58 2.84 17.79
C GLN A 138 25.19 4.32 17.77
N ILE A 139 24.10 4.69 17.09
CA ILE A 139 23.60 6.08 17.06
C ILE A 139 23.21 6.55 18.46
N HIS A 140 22.59 5.70 19.28
CA HIS A 140 22.22 6.07 20.64
C HIS A 140 23.46 6.27 21.53
N LYS A 141 24.49 5.43 21.39
CA LYS A 141 25.78 5.59 22.07
C LYS A 141 26.47 6.89 21.70
N GLU A 142 26.53 7.21 20.40
CA GLU A 142 27.11 8.48 19.93
C GLU A 142 26.34 9.69 20.46
N LYS A 143 25.01 9.63 20.53
CA LYS A 143 24.19 10.71 21.11
C LYS A 143 24.44 10.90 22.61
N ILE A 144 24.53 9.80 23.38
CA ILE A 144 24.81 9.87 24.82
C ILE A 144 26.20 10.48 25.05
N LEU A 145 27.21 10.00 24.31
CA LEU A 145 28.58 10.50 24.41
C LEU A 145 28.66 12.00 24.07
N MET A 146 27.96 12.46 23.03
CA MET A 146 27.89 13.88 22.66
C MET A 146 27.28 14.73 23.79
N VAL A 147 26.17 14.29 24.37
CA VAL A 147 25.49 15.02 25.46
C VAL A 147 26.38 15.10 26.71
N GLU A 148 27.08 14.02 27.04
CA GLU A 148 28.01 13.99 28.18
C GLU A 148 29.16 15.00 27.99
N LEU A 149 29.74 15.07 26.80
CA LEU A 149 30.79 16.04 26.47
C LEU A 149 30.28 17.49 26.59
N PHE A 150 29.06 17.76 26.09
CA PHE A 150 28.45 19.10 26.20
C PHE A 150 28.20 19.51 27.65
N MET A 151 27.67 18.60 28.48
CA MET A 151 27.44 18.85 29.91
C MET A 151 28.74 19.15 30.66
N LYS A 152 29.81 18.41 30.35
CA LYS A 152 31.14 18.62 30.95
C LYS A 152 31.74 19.97 30.56
N GLU A 153 31.57 20.40 29.30
CA GLU A 153 32.00 21.72 28.85
C GLU A 153 31.22 22.85 29.55
N GLU A 154 29.90 22.71 29.69
CA GLU A 154 29.08 23.71 30.37
C GLU A 154 29.43 23.80 31.87
N GLN A 155 29.65 22.66 32.54
CA GLN A 155 30.11 22.63 33.93
C GLN A 155 31.50 23.28 34.08
N GLY A 156 32.43 23.00 33.17
CA GLY A 156 33.75 23.63 33.14
C GLY A 156 33.67 25.15 32.99
N LYS A 157 32.80 25.66 32.10
CA LYS A 157 32.54 27.10 31.95
C LYS A 157 31.92 27.71 33.22
N ARG A 158 30.95 27.04 33.84
CA ARG A 158 30.33 27.52 35.09
C ARG A 158 31.33 27.60 36.25
N LEU A 159 32.18 26.60 36.40
CA LEU A 159 33.25 26.59 37.40
C LEU A 159 34.27 27.70 37.15
N ALA A 160 34.68 27.93 35.89
CA ALA A 160 35.60 29.01 35.54
C ALA A 160 34.99 30.41 35.80
N VAL A 161 33.69 30.61 35.55
CA VAL A 161 32.99 31.87 35.86
C VAL A 161 32.89 32.10 37.37
N GLN A 162 32.62 31.04 38.15
CA GLN A 162 32.58 31.11 39.61
C GLN A 162 33.94 31.48 40.20
N ASP A 163 35.02 30.91 39.65
CA ASP A 163 36.39 31.16 40.11
C ASP A 163 36.83 32.60 39.78
N ASN A 164 36.49 33.08 38.57
CA ASN A 164 36.73 34.48 38.18
C ASN A 164 35.97 35.46 39.09
N HIS A 165 34.73 35.13 39.47
CA HIS A 165 33.94 35.96 40.38
C HIS A 165 34.51 35.97 41.82
N ASN A 166 35.03 34.83 42.29
CA ASN A 166 35.71 34.74 43.58
C ASN A 166 37.06 35.50 43.58
N GLN A 167 37.77 35.51 42.46
CA GLN A 167 39.03 36.23 42.31
C GLN A 167 38.82 37.76 42.24
N GLU A 168 37.75 38.24 41.60
CA GLU A 168 37.34 39.64 41.67
C GLU A 168 36.93 40.06 43.09
N ALA A 169 36.26 39.18 43.85
CA ALA A 169 35.94 39.41 45.26
C ALA A 169 37.17 39.49 46.17
N CYS A 170 38.28 38.82 45.82
CA CYS A 170 39.55 38.89 46.55
C CYS A 170 40.45 40.08 46.18
N THR A 171 40.07 40.93 45.22
CA THR A 171 40.91 42.06 44.74
C THR A 171 40.34 43.44 45.10
N SER A 172 39.57 43.55 46.18
CA SER A 172 39.16 44.84 46.77
C SER A 172 40.12 45.24 47.90
N PRO A 173 40.87 46.36 47.82
CA PRO A 173 41.73 46.78 48.92
C PRO A 173 40.88 47.33 50.08
N SER A 174 41.21 46.85 51.27
CA SER A 174 40.73 47.38 52.55
C SER A 174 41.19 48.82 52.76
N SER A 175 40.24 49.76 52.82
CA SER A 175 40.45 51.10 53.36
C SER A 175 39.38 51.42 54.40
N ASP A 176 39.84 51.47 55.65
CA ASP A 176 39.42 52.22 56.83
C ASP A 176 37.94 52.35 57.23
N ASP A 177 37.74 51.99 58.50
CA ASP A 177 36.65 52.37 59.40
C ASP A 177 36.34 53.88 59.38
N GLN A 178 35.08 54.22 59.09
CA GLN A 178 34.33 55.19 59.89
C GLN A 178 32.81 55.10 59.63
N SER A 179 32.07 54.80 60.70
CA SER A 179 30.60 54.93 60.81
C SER A 179 30.22 56.31 61.37
N PRO A 180 28.94 56.71 61.48
CA PRO A 180 27.78 56.53 60.59
C PRO A 180 26.96 57.83 60.42
N SER A 181 25.98 57.87 59.50
CA SER A 181 24.72 58.58 59.75
C SER A 181 23.57 58.10 58.85
N ARG A 182 22.45 57.80 59.51
CA ARG A 182 21.08 57.64 58.97
C ARG A 182 20.31 58.94 59.34
N PRO A 183 19.05 59.20 58.93
CA PRO A 183 18.14 58.44 58.05
C PRO A 183 17.23 59.29 57.11
N ARG A 184 16.31 58.57 56.44
CA ARG A 184 15.00 59.03 55.86
C ARG A 184 15.11 59.82 54.54
N SER A 185 14.28 59.60 53.52
CA SER A 185 12.84 59.33 53.56
C SER A 185 12.26 58.89 52.20
N HIS A 186 11.09 58.24 52.30
CA HIS A 186 9.94 58.24 51.37
C HIS A 186 9.92 57.34 50.11
N SER A 187 8.94 56.45 50.18
CA SER A 187 8.25 55.67 49.16
C SER A 187 7.53 56.52 48.11
N VAL A 188 7.53 56.07 46.85
CA VAL A 188 6.38 56.23 45.94
C VAL A 188 6.18 54.95 45.13
N ILE A 189 4.94 54.49 45.17
CA ILE A 189 4.32 53.38 44.44
C ILE A 189 3.89 53.91 43.06
N HIS A 190 4.09 53.16 41.96
CA HIS A 190 3.01 52.70 41.05
C HIS A 190 3.52 52.10 39.72
N SER A 191 3.14 50.83 39.52
CA SER A 191 2.57 50.20 38.32
C SER A 191 3.05 50.54 36.91
N LYS A 192 3.27 49.51 36.08
CA LYS A 192 2.35 49.18 34.98
C LYS A 192 2.62 47.80 34.38
N ALA A 193 1.53 47.23 33.89
CA ALA A 193 1.41 45.94 33.23
C ALA A 193 1.73 46.03 31.73
N SER A 194 1.92 44.84 31.15
CA SER A 194 1.22 44.34 29.96
C SER A 194 2.02 44.19 28.65
N TRP A 195 1.73 43.02 28.07
CA TRP A 195 1.94 42.51 26.70
C TRP A 195 3.29 41.85 26.42
#